data_AF-A0A1H0LLI4-F1
#
_entry.id   AF-A0A1H0LLI4-F1
#
_cell.length_a   1.000
_cell.length_b   1.000
_cell.length_c   1.000
_cell.angle_alpha   90.00
_cell.angle_beta   90.00
_cell.angle_gamma   90.00
#
_symmetry.space_group_name_H-M   'P 1'
#
loop_
_entity.id
_entity.type
_entity.pdbx_description
1 polymer ?
#
loop_
_entity_poly.entity_id
_entity_poly.type
_entity_poly.pdbx_seq_one_letter_code
_entity_poly.pdbx_strand_id
1 'polypeptide(L)' 'MNANQIFNMITRMFLRRVVNKGMNAGLSRMSGGGKPQDRTTGAEQSQARKGKQAVRTARKAARITRRMGKF' A
#
# COMPACT_ATOMS: atom_id res chain seq x y z
N MET A 1 11.45 30.62 -4.68
CA MET A 1 10.35 29.63 -4.72
C MET A 1 10.60 28.69 -5.88
N ASN A 2 10.90 27.42 -5.59
CA ASN A 2 11.41 26.50 -6.59
C ASN A 2 10.26 25.86 -7.36
N ALA A 3 10.12 26.20 -8.65
CA ALA A 3 9.26 25.49 -9.59
C ALA A 3 9.48 23.97 -9.54
N ASN A 4 10.72 23.53 -9.24
CA ASN A 4 11.07 22.12 -9.03
C ASN A 4 10.32 21.48 -7.85
N GLN A 5 10.01 22.21 -6.78
CA GLN A 5 9.23 21.67 -5.66
C GLN A 5 7.76 21.49 -6.04
N ILE A 6 7.22 22.41 -6.84
CA ILE A 6 5.85 22.31 -7.37
C ILE A 6 5.75 21.12 -8.33
N PHE A 7 6.72 20.98 -9.23
CA PHE A 7 6.77 19.85 -10.17
C PHE A 7 6.92 18.51 -9.43
N ASN A 8 7.82 18.43 -8.44
CA ASN A 8 7.97 17.23 -7.62
C ASN A 8 6.71 16.92 -6.80
N MET A 9 5.99 17.94 -6.31
CA MET A 9 4.70 17.74 -5.64
C MET A 9 3.63 17.21 -6.59
N ILE A 10 3.48 17.81 -7.77
CA ILE A 10 2.48 17.43 -8.76
C ILE A 10 2.76 16.02 -9.27
N THR A 11 3.99 15.74 -9.69
CA THR A 11 4.41 14.42 -10.16
C THR A 11 4.20 13.36 -9.08
N ARG A 12 4.57 13.64 -7.83
CA ARG A 12 4.35 12.71 -6.71
C ARG A 12 2.87 12.50 -6.38
N MET A 13 2.05 13.54 -6.47
CA MET A 13 0.61 13.46 -6.22
C MET A 13 -0.12 12.74 -7.36
N PHE A 14 0.32 12.98 -8.61
CA PHE A 14 -0.14 12.30 -9.80
C PHE A 14 0.23 10.81 -9.76
N LEU A 15 1.51 10.47 -9.54
CA LEU A 15 1.95 9.09 -9.37
C LEU A 15 1.20 8.41 -8.23
N ARG A 16 1.02 9.06 -7.07
CA ARG A 16 0.21 8.47 -5.98
C ARG A 16 -1.22 8.18 -6.42
N ARG A 17 -1.88 9.11 -7.12
CA ARG A 17 -3.26 8.91 -7.59
C ARG A 17 -3.34 7.84 -8.66
N VAL A 18 -2.40 7.81 -9.61
CA VAL A 18 -2.33 6.83 -10.69
C VAL A 18 -1.97 5.45 -10.17
N VAL A 19 -1.02 5.32 -9.25
CA VAL A 19 -0.66 4.03 -8.65
C VAL A 19 -1.79 3.55 -7.73
N ASN A 20 -2.37 4.41 -6.89
CA ASN A 20 -3.48 3.99 -6.03
C ASN A 20 -4.72 3.60 -6.85
N LYS A 21 -5.08 4.36 -7.89
CA LYS A 21 -6.21 4.00 -8.77
C LYS A 21 -5.87 2.86 -9.71
N GLY A 22 -4.66 2.81 -10.25
CA GLY A 22 -4.19 1.83 -11.22
C GLY A 22 -3.89 0.47 -10.61
N MET A 23 -3.37 0.41 -9.39
CA MET A 23 -3.30 -0.83 -8.63
C MET A 23 -4.69 -1.27 -8.18
N ASN A 24 -5.55 -0.40 -7.64
CA ASN A 24 -6.90 -0.82 -7.27
C ASN A 24 -7.71 -1.33 -8.47
N ALA A 25 -7.64 -0.66 -9.62
CA ALA A 25 -8.33 -1.08 -10.85
C ALA A 25 -7.65 -2.27 -11.53
N GLY A 26 -6.31 -2.31 -11.55
CA GLY A 26 -5.52 -3.38 -12.16
C GLY A 26 -5.59 -4.67 -11.35
N LEU A 27 -5.52 -4.60 -10.02
CA LEU A 27 -5.74 -5.74 -9.15
C LEU A 27 -7.20 -6.21 -9.22
N SER A 28 -8.18 -5.30 -9.26
CA SER A 28 -9.61 -5.69 -9.43
C SER A 28 -9.92 -6.32 -10.79
N ARG A 29 -9.20 -5.94 -11.85
CA ARG A 29 -9.33 -6.55 -13.19
C ARG A 29 -8.54 -7.85 -13.32
N MET A 30 -7.31 -7.91 -12.81
CA MET A 30 -6.46 -9.10 -12.89
C MET A 30 -6.87 -10.19 -11.89
N SER A 31 -7.54 -9.85 -10.78
CA SER A 31 -8.02 -10.83 -9.81
C SER A 31 -9.38 -11.45 -10.15
N GLY A 32 -10.01 -11.06 -11.27
CA GLY A 32 -11.30 -11.57 -11.71
C GLY A 32 -12.46 -11.22 -10.77
N GLY A 33 -13.23 -10.18 -11.12
CA GLY A 33 -14.61 -10.03 -10.66
C GLY A 33 -14.82 -9.45 -9.25
N GLY A 34 -14.87 -8.12 -9.18
CA GLY A 34 -15.77 -7.38 -8.28
C GLY A 34 -15.38 -7.30 -6.80
N LYS A 35 -15.15 -6.06 -6.32
CA LYS A 35 -16.10 -5.45 -5.37
C LYS A 35 -15.82 -3.95 -5.14
N PRO A 36 -16.89 -3.13 -5.13
CA PRO A 36 -16.82 -1.73 -4.74
C PRO A 36 -16.63 -1.63 -3.22
N GLN A 37 -16.06 -0.50 -2.83
CA GLN A 37 -15.57 -0.06 -1.52
C GLN A 37 -16.59 -0.10 -0.36
N ASP A 38 -17.77 -0.68 -0.55
CA ASP A 38 -18.91 -0.61 0.38
C ASP A 38 -19.41 -1.98 0.88
N ARG A 39 -18.69 -3.07 0.58
CA ARG A 39 -19.02 -4.40 1.12
C ARG A 39 -17.77 -5.12 1.63
N THR A 40 -17.41 -4.84 2.87
CA THR A 40 -16.57 -5.66 3.75
C THR A 40 -17.13 -7.10 3.85
N THR A 41 -16.90 -7.90 2.83
CA THR A 41 -17.37 -9.28 2.73
C THR A 41 -16.19 -10.21 2.92
N GLY A 42 -16.24 -11.05 3.96
CA GLY A 42 -15.37 -12.17 4.39
C GLY A 42 -14.00 -12.42 3.74
N ALA A 43 -13.88 -12.42 2.42
CA ALA A 43 -12.64 -12.54 1.67
C ALA A 43 -11.65 -11.39 1.91
N GLU A 44 -12.15 -10.16 2.10
CA GLU A 44 -11.31 -8.99 2.41
C GLU A 44 -10.75 -9.06 3.83
N GLN A 45 -11.49 -9.66 4.78
CA GLN A 45 -10.97 -9.95 6.11
C GLN A 45 -9.82 -10.96 6.06
N SER A 46 -9.92 -12.00 5.23
CA SER A 46 -8.85 -12.99 5.08
C SER A 46 -7.61 -12.41 4.41
N GLN A 47 -7.77 -11.58 3.37
CA GLN A 47 -6.63 -10.87 2.77
C GLN A 47 -6.04 -9.80 3.70
N ALA A 48 -6.88 -9.04 4.40
CA ALA A 48 -6.44 -8.08 5.42
C ALA A 48 -5.75 -8.79 6.59
N ARG A 49 -6.19 -9.98 7.00
CA ARG A 49 -5.52 -10.80 8.03
C ARG A 49 -4.15 -11.28 7.54
N LYS A 50 -4.05 -11.81 6.31
CA LYS A 50 -2.78 -12.20 5.68
C LYS A 50 -1.82 -11.00 5.56
N GLY A 51 -2.31 -9.85 5.11
CA GLY A 51 -1.56 -8.60 5.04
C GLY A 51 -1.10 -8.11 6.43
N LYS A 52 -1.98 -8.15 7.44
CA LYS A 52 -1.64 -7.80 8.83
C LYS A 52 -0.56 -8.74 9.40
N GLN A 53 -0.58 -10.02 9.06
CA GLN A 53 0.40 -10.99 9.52
C GLN A 53 1.77 -10.75 8.89
N ALA A 54 1.81 -10.50 7.57
CA ALA A 54 3.02 -10.10 6.86
C ALA A 54 3.62 -8.79 7.42
N VAL A 55 2.78 -7.78 7.66
CA VAL A 55 3.20 -6.51 8.27
C VAL A 55 3.70 -6.71 9.70
N ARG A 56 3.09 -7.58 10.49
CA ARG A 56 3.55 -7.91 11.86
C ARG A 56 4.93 -8.56 11.84
N THR A 57 5.17 -9.51 10.94
CA THR A 57 6.49 -10.16 10.77
C THR A 57 7.54 -9.15 10.32
N ALA A 58 7.24 -8.32 9.32
CA ALA A 58 8.13 -7.26 8.86
C ALA A 58 8.47 -6.26 9.98
N ARG A 59 7.48 -5.86 10.79
CA ARG A 59 7.71 -4.98 11.96
C ARG A 59 8.59 -5.62 13.02
N LYS A 60 8.46 -6.93 13.27
CA LYS A 60 9.32 -7.67 14.21
C LYS A 60 10.76 -7.73 13.69
N ALA A 61 10.95 -8.10 12.42
CA ALA A 61 12.26 -8.10 11.78
C ALA A 61 12.91 -6.71 11.85
N ALA A 62 12.17 -5.67 11.45
CA ALA A 62 12.66 -4.29 11.51
C ALA A 62 13.04 -3.83 12.93
N ARG A 63 12.34 -4.28 13.98
CA ARG A 63 12.74 -3.97 15.37
C ARG A 63 14.04 -4.65 15.77
N ILE A 64 14.24 -5.90 15.35
CA ILE A 64 15.47 -6.63 15.62
C ILE A 64 16.63 -5.94 14.89
N THR A 65 16.45 -5.66 13.59
CA THR A 65 17.43 -4.91 12.79
C THR A 65 17.76 -3.55 13.41
N ARG A 66 16.74 -2.80 13.88
CA ARG A 66 16.97 -1.51 14.57
C ARG A 66 17.70 -1.61 15.89
N ARG A 67 17.57 -2.73 16.61
CA ARG A 67 18.31 -2.96 17.87
C ARG A 67 19.73 -3.39 17.59
N MET A 68 19.94 -4.23 16.57
CA MET A 68 21.27 -4.69 16.16
C MET A 68 22.11 -3.56 15.56
N GLY A 69 21.51 -2.67 14.76
CA GLY A 69 22.19 -1.50 14.22
C GLY A 69 22.33 -0.32 15.20
N LYS A 70 21.98 -0.50 16.49
CA LYS A 70 22.13 0.51 17.53
C LYS A 70 23.31 0.23 18.47
N PHE A 71 24.07 -0.83 18.21
CA PHE A 71 25.35 -1.16 18.84
C PHE A 71 26.48 -0.90 17.87
#